data_AF-A0A2N3E5I7-F1
#
_entry.id   AF-A0A2N3E5I7-F1
#
_cell.length_a   1.000
_cell.length_b   1.000
_cell.length_c   1.000
_cell.angle_alpha   90.00
_cell.angle_beta   90.00
_cell.angle_gamma   90.00
#
_symmetry.space_group_name_H-M   'P 1'
#
loop_
_entity.id
_entity.type
_entity.pdbx_description
1 polymer ?
#
loop_
_entity_poly.entity_id
_entity_poly.type
_entity_poly.pdbx_seq_one_letter_code
_entity_poly.pdbx_strand_id
1 'polypeptide(L)'
;MTGEGLNPPKVCLGFDIHYPCYLNPGFHPDVVKGKRNVKESYFNPDAKEDLGGVIDRSFRPTTELLLELLDSGFTCAFAISGTVVENLDAWYPEMLELL
;
A
#
# COMPACT_ATOMS: atom_id res chain seq x y z
N MET A 1 -12.51 44.59 -11.85
CA MET A 1 -11.06 44.45 -11.69
C MET A 1 -10.76 42.98 -11.48
N THR A 2 -10.60 42.24 -12.57
CA THR A 2 -10.16 40.85 -12.57
C THR A 2 -8.65 40.85 -12.31
N GLY A 3 -8.22 40.21 -11.23
CA GLY A 3 -6.83 40.18 -10.79
C GLY A 3 -5.95 39.36 -11.73
N GLU A 4 -5.55 39.96 -12.85
CA GLU A 4 -4.42 39.47 -13.65
C GLU A 4 -3.14 39.63 -12.82
N GLY A 5 -2.55 38.52 -12.39
CA GLY A 5 -1.25 38.50 -11.70
C GLY A 5 -1.17 37.72 -10.39
N LEU A 6 -2.28 37.17 -9.88
CA LEU A 6 -2.23 36.28 -8.73
C LEU A 6 -1.83 34.87 -9.21
N ASN A 7 -0.60 34.44 -8.92
CA ASN A 7 -0.25 33.02 -8.89
C ASN A 7 -0.75 32.45 -7.57
N PRO A 8 -1.93 31.82 -7.51
CA PRO A 8 -2.40 31.23 -6.27
C PRO A 8 -1.38 30.17 -5.79
N PRO A 9 -1.16 30.05 -4.47
CA PRO A 9 -0.31 29.00 -3.94
C PRO A 9 -0.82 27.64 -4.41
N LYS A 10 0.07 26.83 -4.99
CA LYS A 10 -0.25 25.46 -5.38
C LYS A 10 0.05 24.53 -4.21
N VAL A 11 -0.93 23.69 -3.86
CA VAL A 11 -0.79 22.63 -2.87
C VAL A 11 -0.75 21.30 -3.63
N CYS A 12 0.23 20.46 -3.33
CA CYS A 12 0.30 19.09 -3.83
C CYS A 12 0.26 18.15 -2.63
N LEU A 13 -0.78 17.32 -2.54
CA LEU A 13 -0.87 16.30 -1.51
C LEU A 13 -0.04 15.08 -1.93
N GLY A 14 0.75 14.55 -1.00
CA GLY A 14 1.50 13.32 -1.19
C GLY A 14 0.82 12.16 -0.48
N PHE A 15 0.58 11.07 -1.20
CA PHE A 15 0.04 9.83 -0.66
C PHE A 15 1.12 8.76 -0.70
N ASP A 16 1.32 8.06 0.42
CA ASP A 16 2.28 6.97 0.54
C ASP A 16 1.55 5.69 0.93
N ILE A 17 1.64 4.68 0.07
CA ILE A 17 1.11 3.34 0.33
C ILE A 17 2.24 2.47 0.87
N HIS A 18 2.14 2.20 2.15
CA HIS A 18 3.04 1.35 2.87
C HIS A 18 2.28 0.34 3.73
N TYR A 19 2.75 -0.92 3.68
CA TYR A 19 2.32 -1.97 4.60
C TYR A 19 3.56 -2.69 5.14
N PRO A 20 3.77 -2.73 6.46
CA PRO A 20 4.95 -3.33 7.06
C PRO A 20 4.89 -4.85 7.00
N CYS A 21 6.06 -5.48 6.81
CA CYS A 21 6.21 -6.93 6.95
C CYS A 21 6.40 -7.29 8.43
N TYR A 22 5.30 -7.56 9.13
CA TYR A 22 5.34 -7.95 10.54
C TYR A 22 6.11 -9.25 10.75
N LEU A 23 6.88 -9.31 11.83
CA LEU A 23 7.53 -10.55 12.29
C LEU A 23 6.49 -11.47 12.93
N ASN A 24 6.74 -12.77 12.86
CA ASN A 24 5.93 -13.79 13.52
C ASN A 24 6.14 -13.73 15.05
N PRO A 25 5.13 -13.34 15.85
CA PRO A 25 5.27 -13.28 17.30
C PRO A 25 5.41 -14.68 17.94
N GLY A 26 4.95 -15.72 17.25
CA GLY A 26 5.09 -17.12 17.66
C GLY A 26 6.41 -17.77 17.23
N PHE A 27 7.37 -17.00 16.69
CA PHE A 27 8.63 -17.55 16.25
C PHE A 27 9.48 -18.06 17.44
N HIS A 28 9.97 -19.30 17.33
CA HIS A 28 11.01 -19.85 18.21
C HIS A 28 11.93 -20.76 17.40
N PRO A 29 13.25 -20.84 17.67
CA PRO A 29 14.20 -21.61 16.84
C PRO A 29 13.80 -23.08 16.57
N ASP A 30 13.06 -23.72 17.47
CA ASP A 30 12.60 -25.09 17.28
C ASP A 30 11.60 -25.25 16.13
N VAL A 31 10.83 -24.19 15.79
CA VAL A 31 9.82 -24.23 14.72
C VAL A 31 10.44 -24.27 13.31
N VAL A 32 11.75 -23.99 13.21
CA VAL A 32 12.51 -23.98 11.95
C VAL A 32 13.55 -25.09 11.87
N LYS A 33 13.70 -25.91 12.93
CA LYS A 33 14.68 -26.98 12.99
C LYS A 33 14.40 -28.02 11.91
N GLY A 34 15.39 -28.28 11.05
CA GLY A 34 15.30 -29.25 9.96
C GLY A 34 14.49 -28.79 8.73
N LYS A 35 13.97 -27.55 8.71
CA LYS A 35 13.33 -26.99 7.51
C LYS A 35 14.37 -26.54 6.49
N ARG A 36 14.15 -26.90 5.22
CA ARG A 36 15.00 -26.45 4.09
C ARG A 36 14.78 -24.99 3.72
N ASN A 37 13.57 -24.46 3.94
CA ASN A 37 13.23 -23.06 3.77
C ASN A 37 12.54 -22.56 5.04
N VAL A 38 13.11 -21.53 5.65
CA VAL A 38 12.66 -20.96 6.93
C VAL A 38 12.06 -19.56 6.76
N LYS A 39 12.14 -18.98 5.56
CA LYS A 39 11.75 -17.59 5.28
C LYS A 39 10.32 -17.30 5.77
N GLU A 40 9.37 -18.16 5.40
CA GLU A 40 7.95 -18.02 5.74
C GLU A 40 7.68 -18.17 7.24
N SER A 41 8.59 -18.78 8.01
CA SER A 41 8.39 -18.94 9.46
C SER A 41 8.74 -17.66 10.24
N TYR A 42 9.47 -16.72 9.65
CA TYR A 42 9.89 -15.47 10.31
C TYR A 42 8.84 -14.37 10.28
N PHE A 43 7.92 -14.38 9.32
CA PHE A 43 6.96 -13.31 9.10
C PHE A 43 5.56 -13.75 9.55
N ASN A 44 4.72 -12.77 9.89
CA ASN A 44 3.36 -12.99 10.35
C ASN A 44 2.61 -13.92 9.37
N PRO A 45 2.11 -15.09 9.80
CA PRO A 45 1.38 -15.99 8.93
C PRO A 45 0.08 -15.39 8.41
N ASP A 46 -0.51 -14.45 9.16
CA ASP A 46 -1.78 -13.80 8.83
C ASP A 46 -1.59 -12.52 7.97
N ALA A 47 -0.37 -12.29 7.47
CA ALA A 47 -0.02 -11.06 6.76
C ALA A 47 -0.88 -10.81 5.51
N LYS A 48 -1.32 -11.88 4.83
CA LYS A 48 -2.19 -11.76 3.66
C LYS A 48 -3.57 -11.26 4.08
N GLU A 49 -4.20 -11.92 5.05
CA GLU A 49 -5.52 -11.58 5.57
C GLU A 49 -5.54 -10.18 6.17
N ASP A 50 -4.51 -9.82 6.94
CA ASP A 50 -4.35 -8.49 7.51
C ASP A 50 -4.23 -7.41 6.42
N LEU A 51 -3.43 -7.66 5.37
CA LEU A 51 -3.32 -6.77 4.22
C LEU A 51 -4.66 -6.64 3.47
N GLY A 52 -5.40 -7.73 3.28
CA GLY A 52 -6.75 -7.70 2.71
C GLY A 52 -7.67 -6.76 3.48
N GLY A 53 -7.66 -6.83 4.81
CA GLY A 53 -8.42 -5.91 5.66
C GLY A 53 -7.98 -4.44 5.53
N VAL A 54 -6.69 -4.17 5.26
CA VAL A 54 -6.19 -2.82 4.95
C VAL A 54 -6.63 -2.36 3.57
N ILE A 55 -6.60 -3.25 2.58
CA ILE A 55 -7.03 -2.95 1.21
C ILE A 55 -8.49 -2.50 1.20
N ASP A 56 -9.37 -3.29 1.81
CA ASP A 56 -10.81 -3.03 1.80
C ASP A 56 -11.19 -1.74 2.53
N ARG A 57 -10.50 -1.43 3.63
CA ARG A 57 -10.80 -0.23 4.43
C ARG A 57 -10.10 1.04 3.97
N SER A 58 -9.02 0.93 3.18
CA SER A 58 -8.14 2.07 2.88
C SER A 58 -7.66 2.11 1.44
N PHE A 59 -6.90 1.12 0.96
CA PHE A 59 -6.22 1.26 -0.33
C PHE A 59 -7.20 1.38 -1.48
N ARG A 60 -8.19 0.48 -1.55
CA ARG A 60 -9.20 0.47 -2.61
C ARG A 60 -10.04 1.76 -2.62
N PRO A 61 -10.75 2.12 -1.54
CA PRO A 61 -11.61 3.31 -1.57
C PRO A 61 -10.82 4.61 -1.77
N THR A 62 -9.58 4.69 -1.27
CA THR A 62 -8.74 5.88 -1.48
C THR A 62 -8.29 5.98 -2.93
N THR A 63 -7.89 4.86 -3.55
CA THR A 63 -7.43 4.84 -4.95
C THR A 63 -8.57 5.18 -5.89
N GLU A 64 -9.75 4.58 -5.69
CA GLU A 64 -10.96 4.89 -6.47
C GLU A 64 -11.30 6.39 -6.40
N LEU A 65 -11.31 6.97 -5.18
CA LEU A 65 -11.55 8.39 -5.00
C LEU A 65 -10.46 9.26 -5.65
N LEU A 66 -9.19 8.86 -5.55
CA LEU A 66 -8.09 9.61 -6.16
C LEU A 66 -8.20 9.60 -7.69
N LEU A 67 -8.58 8.47 -8.30
CA LEU A 67 -8.81 8.39 -9.75
C LEU A 67 -9.94 9.33 -10.18
N GLU A 68 -11.08 9.35 -9.48
CA GLU A 68 -12.19 10.28 -9.75
C GLU A 68 -11.76 11.76 -9.65
N LEU A 69 -10.93 12.07 -8.65
CA LEU A 69 -10.40 13.41 -8.45
C LEU A 69 -9.38 13.79 -9.54
N LEU A 70 -8.50 12.87 -9.94
CA LEU A 70 -7.54 13.06 -11.02
C LEU A 70 -8.24 13.35 -12.36
N ASP A 71 -9.31 12.62 -12.66
CA ASP A 71 -10.18 12.87 -13.82
C ASP A 71 -10.82 14.27 -13.77
N SER A 72 -11.05 14.80 -12.58
CA SER A 72 -11.58 16.15 -12.32
C SER A 72 -10.50 17.25 -12.28
N GLY A 73 -9.23 16.93 -12.56
CA GLY A 73 -8.11 17.88 -12.59
C GLY A 73 -7.41 18.10 -11.25
N PHE A 74 -7.67 17.25 -10.24
CA PHE A 74 -6.85 17.21 -9.02
C PHE A 74 -5.41 16.80 -9.35
N THR A 75 -4.45 17.21 -8.52
CA THR A 75 -3.04 16.83 -8.68
C THR A 75 -2.46 16.40 -7.34
N CYS A 76 -1.80 15.25 -7.33
CA CYS A 76 -1.11 14.71 -6.17
C CYS A 76 0.19 13.99 -6.55
N ALA A 77 1.03 13.75 -5.56
CA ALA A 77 2.12 12.78 -5.63
C ALA A 77 1.66 11.45 -5.01
N PHE A 78 2.08 10.35 -5.59
CA PHE A 78 1.74 9.01 -5.13
C PHE A 78 3.00 8.16 -5.06
N ALA A 79 3.21 7.49 -3.92
CA ALA A 79 4.32 6.58 -3.69
C ALA A 79 3.79 5.24 -3.20
N ILE A 80 4.42 4.16 -3.65
CA ILE A 80 4.14 2.81 -3.19
C ILE A 80 5.46 2.14 -2.82
N SER A 81 5.51 1.56 -1.63
CA SER A 81 6.68 0.79 -1.20
C SER A 81 6.80 -0.51 -2.00
N GLY A 82 8.04 -0.90 -2.35
CA GLY A 82 8.28 -2.11 -3.15
C GLY A 82 7.74 -3.39 -2.51
N THR A 83 7.75 -3.48 -1.17
CA THR A 83 7.16 -4.62 -0.45
C THR A 83 5.65 -4.70 -0.63
N VAL A 84 4.96 -3.57 -0.76
CA VAL A 84 3.53 -3.56 -1.09
C VAL A 84 3.32 -4.05 -2.53
N VAL A 85 4.12 -3.58 -3.49
CA VAL A 85 4.04 -4.07 -4.89
C VAL A 85 4.18 -5.59 -4.93
N GLU A 86 5.21 -6.14 -4.28
CA GLU A 86 5.44 -7.59 -4.21
C GLU A 86 4.27 -8.35 -3.56
N ASN A 87 3.73 -7.84 -2.46
CA ASN A 87 2.61 -8.49 -1.76
C ASN A 87 1.30 -8.42 -2.57
N LEU A 88 1.03 -7.30 -3.24
CA LEU A 88 -0.16 -7.15 -4.08
C LEU A 88 -0.06 -8.03 -5.32
N ASP A 89 1.10 -8.08 -6.00
CA ASP A 89 1.31 -8.97 -7.14
C ASP A 89 1.10 -10.44 -6.76
N ALA A 90 1.58 -10.84 -5.58
CA ALA A 90 1.45 -12.22 -5.11
C ALA A 90 0.04 -12.59 -4.61
N TRP A 91 -0.70 -11.66 -3.99
CA TRP A 91 -1.91 -11.99 -3.23
C TRP A 91 -3.19 -11.30 -3.69
N TYR A 92 -3.09 -10.11 -4.27
CA TYR A 92 -4.19 -9.22 -4.65
C TYR A 92 -3.88 -8.47 -5.97
N PRO A 93 -3.64 -9.20 -7.09
CA PRO A 93 -3.20 -8.59 -8.34
C PRO A 93 -4.20 -7.56 -8.90
N GLU A 94 -5.48 -7.73 -8.61
CA GLU A 94 -6.53 -6.78 -8.98
C GLU A 94 -6.42 -5.43 -8.25
N MET A 95 -5.87 -5.44 -7.03
CA MET A 95 -5.58 -4.19 -6.31
C MET A 95 -4.32 -3.53 -6.86
N LEU A 96 -3.31 -4.31 -7.31
CA LEU A 96 -2.14 -3.75 -7.97
C LEU A 96 -2.50 -3.10 -9.31
N GLU A 97 -3.41 -3.70 -10.08
CA GLU A 97 -3.88 -3.15 -11.36
C GLU A 97 -4.66 -1.84 -11.18
N LEU A 98 -5.33 -1.67 -10.04
CA LEU A 98 -6.08 -0.45 -9.72
C LEU A 98 -5.18 0.75 -9.36
N LEU A 99 -3.96 0.49 -8.85
CA LEU A 99 -3.00 1.49 -8.39
C LEU A 99 -2.17 2.09 -9.52
#